data_AF-K1Z6U1-F1
#
_entry.id   AF-K1Z6U1-F1
#
_cell.length_a   1.000
_cell.length_b   1.000
_cell.length_c   1.000
_cell.angle_alpha   90.00
_cell.angle_beta   90.00
_cell.angle_gamma   90.00
#
_symmetry.space_group_name_H-M   'P 1'
#
loop_
_entity.id
_entity.type
_entity.pdbx_description
1 polymer ?
#
loop_
_entity_poly.entity_id
_entity_poly.type
_entity_poly.pdbx_seq_one_letter_code
_entity_poly.pdbx_strand_id
1 'polypeptide(L)'
;MVDIQQLEAQLSQSINQYDRILTLLQRMDREIGTASPTELQDMDKSLTELQRQATEIDQSFLGQLTVESTKPEAIGSLLDKRASVVQEIILLNGNISTKAMGVKTLLAHEIGTIHSGLSALKGYKKQVHNQGRIVNSTS
;
A
#
# COMPACT_ATOMS: atom_id res chain seq x y z
N MET A 1 11.13 15.31 36.87
CA MET A 1 11.45 16.35 35.89
C MET A 1 11.97 15.66 34.66
N VAL A 2 11.06 15.31 33.77
CA VAL A 2 11.41 14.99 32.39
C VAL A 2 11.98 16.26 31.78
N ASP A 3 13.11 16.15 31.10
CA ASP A 3 13.72 17.26 30.40
C ASP A 3 12.86 17.61 29.18
N ILE A 4 12.36 18.83 29.10
CA ILE A 4 11.56 19.32 27.95
C ILE A 4 12.34 19.12 26.66
N GLN A 5 13.67 19.26 26.68
CA GLN A 5 14.53 19.01 25.53
C GLN A 5 14.49 17.55 25.07
N GLN A 6 14.35 16.61 26.02
CA GLN A 6 14.21 15.18 25.70
C GLN A 6 12.87 14.89 25.04
N LEU A 7 11.78 15.49 25.51
CA LEU A 7 10.45 15.36 24.88
C LEU A 7 10.43 15.97 23.47
N GLU A 8 11.03 17.14 23.28
CA GLU A 8 11.17 17.78 21.96
C GLU A 8 11.97 16.91 20.99
N ALA A 9 13.08 16.32 21.46
CA ALA A 9 13.91 15.42 20.66
C ALA A 9 13.14 14.16 20.24
N GLN A 10 12.40 13.54 21.16
CA GLN A 10 11.59 12.36 20.84
C GLN A 10 10.44 12.68 19.88
N LEU A 11 9.77 13.81 20.09
CA LEU A 11 8.68 14.23 19.20
C LEU A 11 9.21 14.56 17.80
N SER A 12 10.38 15.20 17.71
CA SER A 12 11.08 15.43 16.44
C SER A 12 11.46 14.11 15.76
N GLN A 13 11.91 13.11 16.52
CA GLN A 13 12.18 11.77 16.00
C GLN A 13 10.92 11.09 15.46
N SER A 14 9.79 11.21 16.17
CA SER A 14 8.49 10.69 15.72
C SER A 14 8.06 11.36 14.41
N ILE A 15 8.15 12.69 14.31
CA ILE A 15 7.85 13.45 13.09
C ILE A 15 8.71 12.97 11.92
N ASN A 16 10.03 12.88 12.11
CA ASN A 16 10.95 12.41 11.07
C ASN A 16 10.59 10.99 10.60
N GLN A 17 10.14 10.12 11.51
CA GLN A 17 9.72 8.78 11.16
C GLN A 17 8.43 8.78 10.32
N TYR A 18 7.46 9.62 10.66
CA TYR A 18 6.26 9.79 9.84
C TYR A 18 6.56 10.44 8.48
N ASP A 19 7.49 11.40 8.40
CA ASP A 19 7.94 11.97 7.11
C ASP A 19 8.56 10.91 6.20
N ARG A 20 9.30 9.94 6.76
CA ARG A 20 9.84 8.80 6.01
C ARG A 20 8.72 7.89 5.49
N ILE A 21 7.71 7.61 6.32
CA ILE A 21 6.51 6.86 5.90
C ILE A 21 5.78 7.59 4.77
N LEU A 22 5.56 8.89 4.93
CA LEU A 22 4.90 9.73 3.93
C LEU A 22 5.64 9.70 2.60
N THR A 23 6.97 9.85 2.63
CA THR A 23 7.82 9.79 1.42
C THR A 23 7.69 8.44 0.71
N LEU A 24 7.70 7.34 1.46
CA LEU A 24 7.53 6.00 0.88
C LEU A 24 6.13 5.82 0.28
N LEU A 25 5.08 6.29 0.95
CA LEU A 25 3.72 6.24 0.43
C LEU A 25 3.57 7.11 -0.84
N GLN A 26 4.20 8.29 -0.89
CA GLN A 26 4.20 9.12 -2.10
C GLN A 26 4.91 8.43 -3.26
N ARG A 27 5.96 7.65 -2.98
CA ARG A 27 6.60 6.79 -3.98
C ARG A 27 5.64 5.69 -4.45
N MET A 28 5.01 4.96 -3.52
CA MET A 28 4.02 3.94 -3.85
C MET A 28 2.87 4.49 -4.69
N ASP A 29 2.34 5.68 -4.36
CA ASP A 29 1.25 6.32 -5.10
C ASP A 29 1.60 6.65 -6.56
N ARG A 30 2.87 6.97 -6.83
CA ARG A 30 3.39 7.24 -8.18
C ARG A 30 3.69 5.97 -8.96
N GLU A 31 4.19 4.94 -8.28
CA GLU A 31 4.67 3.71 -8.91
C GLU A 31 3.60 2.60 -8.99
N ILE A 32 2.45 2.79 -8.34
CA ILE A 32 1.37 1.80 -8.37
C ILE A 32 0.85 1.60 -9.80
N GLY A 33 0.85 0.33 -10.24
CA GLY A 33 0.46 -0.05 -11.60
C GLY A 33 1.62 -0.12 -12.59
N THR A 34 2.79 0.43 -12.28
CA THR A 34 3.99 0.32 -13.13
C THR A 34 5.14 -0.44 -12.47
N ALA A 35 5.20 -0.46 -11.15
CA ALA A 35 6.18 -1.22 -10.39
C ALA A 35 6.05 -2.72 -10.61
N SER A 36 7.18 -3.40 -10.64
CA SER A 36 7.24 -4.86 -10.64
C SER A 36 6.73 -5.45 -9.31
N PRO A 37 6.32 -6.72 -9.29
CA PRO A 37 5.90 -7.39 -8.05
C PRO A 37 6.97 -7.37 -6.96
N THR A 38 8.26 -7.49 -7.33
CA THR A 38 9.37 -7.44 -6.39
C THR A 38 9.53 -6.05 -5.77
N GLU A 39 9.45 -4.99 -6.58
CA GLU A 39 9.51 -3.61 -6.07
C GLU A 39 8.36 -3.30 -5.11
N LEU A 40 7.14 -3.75 -5.44
CA LEU A 40 5.98 -3.60 -4.55
C LEU A 40 6.18 -4.35 -3.23
N GLN A 41 6.74 -5.55 -3.27
CA GLN A 41 7.04 -6.34 -2.07
C GLN A 41 8.12 -5.68 -1.21
N ASP A 42 9.14 -5.08 -1.82
CA ASP A 42 10.20 -4.38 -1.09
C ASP A 42 9.70 -3.06 -0.48
N MET A 43 8.79 -2.35 -1.17
CA MET A 43 8.09 -1.20 -0.62
C MET A 43 7.21 -1.59 0.58
N ASP A 44 6.47 -2.71 0.49
CA ASP A 44 5.63 -3.22 1.59
C ASP A 44 6.45 -3.61 2.83
N LYS A 45 7.57 -4.31 2.64
CA LYS A 45 8.52 -4.61 3.73
C LYS A 45 9.07 -3.34 4.38
N SER A 46 9.47 -2.37 3.56
CA SER A 46 10.00 -1.09 4.04
C SER A 46 8.93 -0.32 4.84
N LEU A 47 7.69 -0.32 4.37
CA LEU A 47 6.57 0.33 5.06
C LEU A 47 6.30 -0.33 6.42
N THR A 48 6.27 -1.66 6.45
CA THR A 48 6.07 -2.44 7.69
C THR A 48 7.15 -2.12 8.72
N GLU A 49 8.42 -2.07 8.30
CA GLU A 49 9.53 -1.75 9.19
C GLU A 49 9.46 -0.30 9.70
N LEU A 50 9.12 0.66 8.84
CA LEU A 50 8.95 2.04 9.25
C LEU A 50 7.78 2.23 10.25
N GLN A 51 6.68 1.51 10.06
CA GLN A 51 5.52 1.51 10.96
C GLN A 51 5.84 0.89 12.33
N ARG A 52 6.63 -0.20 12.33
CA ARG A 52 7.14 -0.81 13.56
C ARG A 52 7.97 0.20 14.36
N GLN A 53 8.95 0.84 13.71
CA GLN A 53 9.78 1.87 14.33
C GLN A 53 8.96 3.06 14.84
N ALA A 54 7.96 3.52 14.09
CA ALA A 54 7.06 4.59 14.52
C ALA A 54 6.30 4.21 15.80
N THR A 55 5.80 2.98 15.86
CA THR A 55 5.09 2.45 17.04
C THR A 55 5.99 2.41 18.27
N GLU A 56 7.25 2.00 18.11
CA GLU A 56 8.22 1.96 19.21
C GLU A 56 8.56 3.35 19.75
N ILE A 57 8.77 4.32 18.85
CA ILE A 57 9.01 5.72 19.23
C ILE A 57 7.80 6.28 19.98
N ASP A 58 6.58 6.05 19.46
CA ASP A 58 5.35 6.56 20.06
C ASP A 58 5.07 5.94 21.42
N GLN A 59 5.31 4.64 21.60
CA GLN A 59 5.18 3.99 22.90
C GLN A 59 6.16 4.58 23.92
N SER A 60 7.41 4.84 23.51
CA SER A 60 8.41 5.49 24.36
C SER A 60 7.97 6.91 24.76
N PHE A 61 7.47 7.69 23.79
CA PHE A 61 6.99 9.05 24.00
C PHE A 61 5.76 9.10 24.92
N LEU A 62 4.75 8.26 24.66
CA LEU A 62 3.53 8.18 25.48
C LEU A 62 3.85 7.77 26.92
N GLY A 63 4.77 6.83 27.12
CA GLY A 63 5.23 6.42 28.45
C GLY A 63 5.81 7.58 29.26
N GLN A 64 6.51 8.52 28.62
CA GLN A 64 7.04 9.72 29.28
C GLN A 64 5.96 10.77 29.55
N LEU A 65 5.00 10.92 28.62
CA LEU A 65 3.90 11.88 28.76
C LEU A 65 2.95 11.53 29.91
N THR A 66 2.71 10.24 30.17
CA THR A 66 1.83 9.79 31.27
C THR A 66 2.40 10.05 32.67
N VAL A 67 3.70 10.34 32.79
CA VAL A 67 4.37 10.54 34.08
C VAL A 67 4.29 12.00 34.55
N GLU A 68 4.09 12.98 33.65
CA GLU A 68 4.04 14.40 34.02
C GLU A 68 2.82 15.09 33.37
N SER A 69 1.78 15.36 34.18
CA SER A 69 0.46 15.90 33.79
C SER A 69 0.43 17.35 33.26
N THR A 70 1.55 17.91 32.83
CA THR A 70 1.65 19.27 32.31
C THR A 70 2.00 19.19 30.84
N LYS A 71 1.01 19.44 29.97
CA LYS A 71 1.24 19.72 28.54
C LYS A 71 2.16 20.94 28.45
N PRO A 72 3.43 20.81 28.07
CA PRO A 72 4.26 21.98 27.86
C PRO A 72 3.73 22.69 26.62
N GLU A 73 3.27 23.94 26.74
CA GLU A 73 2.94 24.77 25.57
C GLU A 73 4.11 24.81 24.57
N ALA A 74 5.34 24.62 25.05
CA ALA A 74 6.57 24.51 24.27
C ALA A 74 6.53 23.45 23.15
N ILE A 75 5.84 22.31 23.34
CA ILE A 75 5.81 21.22 22.34
C ILE A 75 4.56 21.26 21.43
N GLY A 76 3.65 22.23 21.62
CA GLY A 76 2.38 22.30 20.90
C GLY A 76 2.56 22.35 19.37
N SER A 77 3.49 23.18 18.89
CA SER A 77 3.77 23.30 17.45
C SER A 77 4.29 22.01 16.81
N LEU A 78 5.08 21.23 17.56
CA LEU A 78 5.58 19.93 17.11
C LEU A 78 4.46 18.88 17.08
N LEU A 79 3.53 18.92 18.05
CA LEU A 79 2.36 18.04 18.04
C LEU A 79 1.45 18.34 16.84
N ASP A 80 1.23 19.62 16.53
CA ASP A 80 0.45 20.05 15.36
C ASP A 80 1.12 19.60 14.06
N LYS A 81 2.45 19.78 13.94
CA LYS A 81 3.21 19.29 12.79
C LYS A 81 3.06 17.77 12.64
N ARG A 82 3.21 17.01 13.72
CA ARG A 82 3.04 15.55 13.72
C ARG A 82 1.63 15.17 13.26
N ALA A 83 0.60 15.84 13.77
CA ALA A 83 -0.78 15.59 13.38
C ALA A 83 -1.01 15.85 11.89
N SER A 84 -0.44 16.93 11.34
CA SER A 84 -0.51 17.23 9.90
C SER A 84 0.10 16.10 9.05
N VAL A 85 1.30 15.63 9.38
CA VAL A 85 1.97 14.55 8.64
C VAL A 85 1.16 13.26 8.71
N VAL A 86 0.63 12.90 9.89
CA VAL A 86 -0.21 11.72 10.05
C VAL A 86 -1.50 11.82 9.23
N GLN A 87 -2.12 13.01 9.17
CA GLN A 87 -3.31 13.23 8.36
C GLN A 87 -3.03 13.04 6.87
N GLU A 88 -1.89 13.53 6.37
CA GLU A 88 -1.46 13.31 4.98
C GLU A 88 -1.24 11.83 4.67
N ILE A 89 -0.62 11.09 5.59
CA ILE A 89 -0.44 9.63 5.48
C ILE A 89 -1.78 8.91 5.34
N ILE A 90 -2.78 9.26 6.17
CA ILE A 90 -4.11 8.64 6.13
C ILE A 90 -4.77 8.88 4.77
N LEU A 91 -4.74 10.11 4.28
CA LEU A 91 -5.32 10.48 2.98
C LEU A 91 -4.64 9.70 1.85
N LEU A 92 -3.31 9.67 1.85
CA LEU A 92 -2.54 9.03 0.80
C LEU A 92 -2.73 7.50 0.79
N ASN A 93 -2.81 6.88 1.97
CA ASN A 93 -3.08 5.44 2.09
C ASN A 93 -4.47 5.07 1.53
N GLY A 94 -5.49 5.92 1.77
CA GLY A 94 -6.81 5.76 1.16
C GLY A 94 -6.77 5.82 -0.38
N ASN A 95 -6.01 6.77 -0.92
CA ASN A 95 -5.85 6.92 -2.37
C ASN A 95 -5.13 5.72 -3.01
N ILE A 96 -4.03 5.26 -2.40
CA ILE A 96 -3.28 4.08 -2.84
C ILE A 96 -4.16 2.84 -2.81
N SER A 97 -4.91 2.61 -1.74
CA SER A 97 -5.84 1.47 -1.64
C SER A 97 -6.88 1.49 -2.77
N THR A 98 -7.41 2.66 -3.09
CA THR A 98 -8.38 2.83 -4.19
C THR A 98 -7.75 2.51 -5.55
N LYS A 99 -6.54 3.02 -5.82
CA LYS A 99 -5.79 2.73 -7.05
C LYS A 99 -5.45 1.25 -7.18
N ALA A 100 -4.99 0.61 -6.09
CA ALA A 100 -4.68 -0.81 -6.04
C ALA A 100 -5.88 -1.67 -6.44
N MET A 101 -7.07 -1.31 -5.96
CA MET A 101 -8.31 -2.01 -6.31
C MET A 101 -8.65 -1.84 -7.80
N GLY A 102 -8.42 -0.65 -8.37
CA GLY A 102 -8.55 -0.40 -9.80
C GLY A 102 -7.64 -1.29 -10.65
N VAL A 103 -6.35 -1.35 -10.31
CA VAL A 103 -5.37 -2.23 -10.99
C VAL A 103 -5.80 -3.69 -10.92
N LYS A 104 -6.23 -4.15 -9.75
CA LYS A 104 -6.72 -5.53 -9.56
C LYS A 104 -7.92 -5.86 -10.43
N THR A 105 -8.89 -4.95 -10.53
CA THR A 105 -10.08 -5.13 -11.38
C THR A 105 -9.71 -5.22 -12.86
N LEU A 106 -8.77 -4.37 -13.32
CA LEU A 106 -8.28 -4.41 -14.69
C LEU A 106 -7.59 -5.74 -15.01
N LEU A 107 -6.68 -6.20 -14.14
CA LEU A 107 -6.01 -7.49 -14.30
C LEU A 107 -7.00 -8.66 -14.32
N ALA A 108 -8.02 -8.64 -13.46
CA ALA A 108 -9.05 -9.67 -13.45
C ALA A 108 -9.85 -9.71 -14.77
N HIS A 109 -10.17 -8.54 -15.33
CA HIS A 109 -10.83 -8.42 -16.62
C HIS A 109 -9.96 -8.93 -17.78
N GLU A 110 -8.67 -8.59 -17.79
CA GLU A 110 -7.72 -9.07 -18.80
C GLU A 110 -7.55 -10.59 -18.75
N ILE A 111 -7.39 -11.17 -17.56
CA ILE A 111 -7.33 -12.63 -17.36
C ILE A 111 -8.61 -13.30 -17.86
N GLY A 112 -9.78 -12.73 -17.55
CA GLY A 112 -11.07 -13.23 -18.04
C GLY A 112 -11.17 -13.21 -19.56
N THR A 113 -10.68 -12.14 -20.19
CA THR A 113 -10.67 -11.99 -21.66
C THR A 113 -9.73 -13.01 -22.30
N ILE A 114 -8.53 -13.21 -21.75
CA ILE A 114 -7.57 -14.21 -22.22
C ILE A 114 -8.16 -15.62 -22.10
N HIS A 115 -8.77 -15.95 -20.96
CA HIS A 115 -9.42 -17.25 -20.74
C HIS A 115 -10.56 -17.51 -21.73
N SER A 116 -11.35 -16.48 -22.04
CA SER A 116 -12.42 -16.53 -23.02
C SER A 116 -11.88 -16.77 -24.44
N GLY A 117 -10.83 -16.04 -24.83
CA GLY A 117 -10.15 -16.23 -26.12
C GLY A 117 -9.53 -17.62 -26.27
N LEU A 118 -8.85 -18.11 -25.23
CA LEU A 118 -8.33 -19.49 -25.19
C LEU A 118 -9.43 -20.54 -25.33
N SER A 119 -10.57 -20.32 -24.69
CA SER A 119 -11.72 -21.22 -24.79
C SER A 119 -12.34 -21.22 -26.19
N ALA A 120 -12.45 -20.05 -26.83
CA ALA A 120 -12.89 -19.94 -28.22
C ALA A 120 -11.96 -20.69 -29.19
N LEU A 121 -10.64 -20.51 -29.06
CA LEU A 121 -9.65 -21.23 -29.88
C LEU A 121 -9.70 -22.76 -29.69
N LYS A 122 -9.92 -23.24 -28.46
CA LYS A 122 -10.12 -24.67 -28.17
C LYS A 122 -11.42 -25.21 -28.80
N GLY A 123 -12.49 -24.41 -28.86
CA GLY A 123 -13.74 -24.74 -29.54
C GLY A 123 -13.57 -24.91 -31.05
N TYR A 124 -12.85 -23.98 -31.70
CA TYR A 124 -12.52 -24.08 -33.12
C TYR A 124 -11.72 -25.36 -33.45
N LYS A 125 -10.76 -25.75 -32.61
CA LYS A 125 -9.94 -26.95 -32.83
C LYS A 125 -10.75 -28.26 -32.79
N LYS A 126 -11.89 -28.31 -32.09
CA LYS A 126 -12.80 -29.47 -32.07
C LYS A 126 -13.74 -29.53 -33.28
N GLN A 127 -14.13 -28.39 -33.86
CA GLN A 127 -15.03 -28.38 -35.02
C GLN A 127 -14.33 -28.81 -36.33
N VAL A 128 -13.03 -28.53 -36.49
CA VAL A 128 -12.26 -28.94 -37.67
C VAL A 128 -12.12 -30.47 -37.78
N HIS A 129 -12.19 -31.21 -36.67
CA HIS A 129 -12.02 -32.66 -36.67
C HIS A 129 -13.30 -33.45 -37.02
N ASN A 130 -14.48 -32.81 -36.99
CA ASN A 130 -15.78 -33.45 -37.24
C ASN A 130 -16.39 -33.15 -38.63
N GLN A 131 -15.73 -32.36 -39.48
CA GLN A 131 -16.18 -32.08 -40.85
C GLN A 131 -15.54 -33.00 -41.91
N GLY A 132 -15.06 -34.18 -41.52
CA GLY A 132 -14.33 -35.11 -42.41
C GLY A 132 -14.97 -36.49 -42.61
N ARG A 133 -16.24 -36.71 -42.24
CA ARG A 133 -16.91 -38.00 -42.48
C ARG A 133 -17.99 -37.86 -43.55
N ILE A 134 -17.58 -37.93 -44.81
CA ILE A 134 -18.50 -38.22 -45.92
C ILE A 134 -18.95 -39.67 -45.74
N VAL A 135 -20.19 -39.86 -45.27
CA VAL A 135 -20.87 -41.16 -45.29
C VAL A 135 -21.50 -41.32 -46.67
N ASN A 136 -20.86 -42.09 -47.53
CA ASN A 136 -21.52 -42.64 -48.71
C ASN A 136 -22.46 -43.76 -48.23
N SER A 137 -23.72 -43.44 -48.03
CA SER A 137 -24.79 -44.43 -47.94
C SER A 137 -25.22 -44.79 -49.36
N THR A 138 -24.68 -45.89 -49.87
CA THR A 138 -25.22 -46.59 -51.05
C THR A 138 -26.23 -47.65 -50.61
N SER A 139 -27.37 -47.61 -51.29
CA SER A 139 -28.56 -48.46 -51.17
C SER A 139 -28.32 -49.96 -51.28
#